data_AF-A0A849ZW01-F1
#
_entry.id   AF-A0A849ZW01-F1
#
_cell.length_a   1.000
_cell.length_b   1.000
_cell.length_c   1.000
_cell.angle_alpha   90.00
_cell.angle_beta   90.00
_cell.angle_gamma   90.00
#
_symmetry.space_group_name_H-M   'P 1'
#
loop_
_entity.id
_entity.type
_entity.pdbx_description
1 polymer ?
#
loop_
_entity_poly.entity_id
_entity_poly.type
_entity_poly.pdbx_seq_one_letter_code
_entity_poly.pdbx_strand_id
1 'polypeptide(L)'
;MAVSIGPEHGTVGSEQVKEAAKEAMKGAGFDLLVVLGFAFDASVSETAKEFEPGTPKRGVVAEGEKQYGKLRILLGRMNPDLAMGAAGETLLKKTEAANLFMVFGEPDIEVTRTKDERVQVTIRGLDVYDPTTGEVRSSATDDIACWFLDTDYNGESFFVRHAYFTGAGDPYDKLKRALRAEIDEAAWSTLYQTTSRSFDPPKSGKIAVKVINHYGDEVMKVYAV
;
A
#
# COMPACT_ATOMS: atom_id res chain seq x y z
N MET A 1 -22.41 -11.16 1.76
CA MET A 1 -21.04 -10.97 2.26
C MET A 1 -20.28 -12.29 2.25
N ALA A 2 -19.09 -12.30 1.65
CA ALA A 2 -18.10 -13.38 1.74
C ALA A 2 -16.90 -12.93 2.58
N VAL A 3 -16.16 -13.88 3.14
CA VAL A 3 -14.93 -13.64 3.89
C VAL A 3 -13.83 -14.56 3.36
N SER A 4 -12.65 -14.00 3.09
CA SER A 4 -11.43 -14.72 2.76
C SER A 4 -10.41 -14.47 3.85
N ILE A 5 -9.76 -15.52 4.36
CA ILE A 5 -8.73 -15.40 5.39
C ILE A 5 -7.38 -15.69 4.75
N GLY A 6 -6.44 -14.79 4.95
CA GLY A 6 -5.05 -14.85 4.52
C GLY A 6 -4.26 -15.94 5.26
N PRO A 7 -3.03 -16.20 4.80
CA PRO A 7 -2.17 -17.15 5.47
C PRO A 7 -1.83 -16.70 6.90
N GLU A 8 -1.64 -17.67 7.80
CA GLU A 8 -1.17 -17.42 9.17
C GLU A 8 0.26 -16.83 9.17
N HIS A 9 1.09 -17.28 8.22
CA HIS A 9 2.44 -16.79 7.99
C HIS A 9 2.57 -16.36 6.53
N GLY A 10 2.83 -15.07 6.32
CA GLY A 10 3.00 -14.49 4.99
C GLY A 10 2.01 -13.38 4.69
N THR A 11 1.98 -12.97 3.43
CA THR A 11 1.16 -11.88 2.93
C THR A 11 -0.03 -12.40 2.12
N VAL A 12 -1.14 -11.69 2.19
CA VAL A 12 -2.19 -11.82 1.18
C VAL A 12 -1.69 -11.13 -0.09
N GLY A 13 -1.66 -11.86 -1.21
CA GLY A 13 -1.24 -11.33 -2.50
C GLY A 13 -2.40 -11.07 -3.48
N SER A 14 -2.11 -10.41 -4.61
CA SER A 14 -3.13 -10.09 -5.63
C SER A 14 -3.84 -11.33 -6.17
N GLU A 15 -3.14 -12.46 -6.31
CA GLU A 15 -3.73 -13.70 -6.80
C GLU A 15 -4.80 -14.24 -5.86
N GLN A 16 -4.52 -14.28 -4.55
CA GLN A 16 -5.49 -14.70 -3.54
C GLN A 16 -6.75 -13.82 -3.57
N VAL A 17 -6.59 -12.49 -3.71
CA VAL A 17 -7.73 -11.57 -3.83
C VAL A 17 -8.53 -11.83 -5.09
N LYS A 18 -7.87 -12.05 -6.24
CA LYS A 18 -8.54 -12.36 -7.51
C LYS A 18 -9.32 -13.67 -7.44
N GLU A 19 -8.75 -14.72 -6.85
CA GLU A 19 -9.44 -16.00 -6.69
C GLU A 19 -10.60 -15.91 -5.68
N ALA A 20 -10.41 -15.23 -4.56
CA ALA A 20 -11.49 -14.98 -3.59
C ALA A 20 -12.63 -14.17 -4.20
N ALA A 21 -12.33 -13.16 -5.02
CA ALA A 21 -13.33 -12.37 -5.74
C ALA A 21 -14.10 -13.21 -6.76
N LYS A 22 -13.39 -14.03 -7.55
CA LYS A 22 -14.01 -14.98 -8.50
C LYS A 22 -14.97 -15.93 -7.78
N GLU A 23 -14.57 -16.47 -6.62
CA GLU A 23 -15.42 -17.36 -5.82
C GLU A 23 -16.64 -16.62 -5.26
N ALA A 24 -16.44 -15.41 -4.72
CA ALA A 24 -17.51 -14.59 -4.14
C ALA A 24 -18.57 -14.19 -5.18
N MET A 25 -18.23 -14.17 -6.47
CA MET A 25 -19.17 -13.87 -7.55
C MET A 25 -19.88 -15.10 -8.14
N LYS A 26 -19.60 -16.32 -7.67
CA LYS A 26 -20.31 -17.53 -8.13
C LYS A 26 -21.75 -17.56 -7.61
N GLY A 27 -22.66 -18.14 -8.39
CA GLY A 27 -24.06 -18.35 -8.01
C GLY A 27 -24.86 -17.06 -7.89
N ALA A 28 -25.58 -16.87 -6.78
CA ALA A 28 -26.32 -15.63 -6.49
C ALA A 28 -25.39 -14.41 -6.33
N GLY A 29 -24.09 -14.64 -6.13
CA GLY A 29 -23.07 -13.61 -5.96
C GLY A 29 -23.19 -12.87 -4.64
N PHE A 30 -22.04 -12.44 -4.10
CA PHE A 30 -21.99 -11.49 -3.00
C PHE A 30 -21.70 -10.08 -3.52
N ASP A 31 -22.18 -9.08 -2.78
CA ASP A 31 -21.96 -7.65 -3.00
C ASP A 31 -20.78 -7.10 -2.19
N LEU A 32 -20.31 -7.85 -1.21
CA LEU A 32 -19.20 -7.53 -0.32
C LEU A 32 -18.31 -8.76 -0.09
N LEU A 33 -17.01 -8.60 -0.29
CA LEU A 33 -15.96 -9.53 0.11
C LEU A 33 -15.04 -8.85 1.12
N VAL A 34 -14.84 -9.46 2.28
CA VAL A 34 -13.86 -9.03 3.27
C VAL A 34 -12.66 -9.97 3.22
N VAL A 35 -11.48 -9.44 2.91
CA VAL A 35 -10.22 -10.20 2.91
C VAL A 35 -9.43 -9.84 4.16
N LEU A 36 -9.24 -10.81 5.05
CA LEU A 36 -8.52 -10.65 6.30
C LEU A 36 -7.09 -11.15 6.15
N GLY A 37 -6.11 -10.45 6.70
CA GLY A 37 -4.71 -10.88 6.67
C GLY A 37 -3.87 -10.13 7.69
N PHE A 38 -2.79 -10.74 8.16
CA PHE A 38 -1.82 -10.03 9.01
C PHE A 38 -0.94 -9.07 8.21
N ALA A 39 -0.64 -9.41 6.96
CA ALA A 39 0.11 -8.58 6.03
C ALA A 39 -0.47 -8.70 4.61
N PHE A 40 -0.26 -7.68 3.78
CA PHE A 40 -0.73 -7.62 2.41
C PHE A 40 0.40 -7.17 1.49
N ASP A 41 0.48 -7.75 0.31
CA ASP A 41 1.35 -7.25 -0.73
C ASP A 41 0.91 -5.84 -1.16
N ALA A 42 1.87 -4.98 -1.50
CA ALA A 42 1.62 -3.57 -1.77
C ALA A 42 0.61 -3.33 -2.92
N SER A 43 0.51 -4.26 -3.87
CA SER A 43 -0.40 -4.21 -5.03
C SER A 43 -1.84 -4.65 -4.74
N VAL A 44 -2.12 -5.15 -3.55
CA VAL A 44 -3.46 -5.67 -3.21
C VAL A 44 -4.51 -4.57 -3.17
N SER A 45 -4.17 -3.38 -2.67
CA SER A 45 -5.10 -2.23 -2.65
C SER A 45 -5.57 -1.86 -4.06
N GLU A 46 -4.65 -1.83 -5.03
CA GLU A 46 -4.99 -1.55 -6.43
C GLU A 46 -5.76 -2.71 -7.06
N THR A 47 -5.39 -3.95 -6.73
CA THR A 47 -6.10 -5.15 -7.20
C THR A 47 -7.57 -5.15 -6.70
N ALA A 48 -7.81 -4.73 -5.46
CA ALA A 48 -9.16 -4.66 -4.89
C ALA A 48 -10.05 -3.65 -5.64
N LYS A 49 -9.49 -2.51 -6.07
CA LYS A 49 -10.19 -1.47 -6.84
C LYS A 49 -10.62 -1.90 -8.24
N GLU A 50 -9.93 -2.90 -8.84
CA GLU A 50 -10.32 -3.47 -10.13
C GLU A 50 -11.74 -4.07 -10.11
N PHE A 51 -12.24 -4.44 -8.92
CA PHE A 51 -13.57 -5.02 -8.71
C PHE A 51 -14.63 -4.00 -8.25
N GLU A 52 -14.23 -2.77 -7.92
CA GLU A 52 -15.16 -1.75 -7.44
C GLU A 52 -16.17 -1.30 -8.52
N PRO A 53 -17.42 -0.97 -8.14
CA PRO A 53 -18.42 -0.50 -9.09
C PRO A 53 -18.02 0.83 -9.73
N GLY A 54 -17.82 0.85 -11.05
CA GLY A 54 -17.57 2.08 -11.81
C GLY A 54 -16.11 2.34 -12.19
N THR A 55 -15.17 1.48 -11.80
CA THR A 55 -13.78 1.56 -12.25
C THR A 55 -13.68 1.15 -13.73
N PRO A 56 -13.16 2.00 -14.64
CA PRO A 56 -13.01 1.63 -16.05
C PRO A 56 -11.94 0.54 -16.19
N LYS A 57 -12.35 -0.69 -16.52
CA LYS A 57 -11.42 -1.76 -16.91
C LYS A 57 -10.62 -1.34 -18.14
N ARG A 58 -9.28 -1.30 -18.05
CA ARG A 58 -8.42 -0.84 -19.14
C ARG A 58 -7.28 -1.84 -19.40
N GLY A 59 -7.48 -2.79 -20.31
CA GLY A 59 -6.43 -3.64 -20.89
C GLY A 59 -6.88 -5.04 -21.35
N VAL A 60 -6.77 -5.30 -22.66
CA VAL A 60 -6.91 -6.55 -23.45
C VAL A 60 -8.12 -7.45 -23.15
N VAL A 61 -9.11 -7.36 -24.05
CA VAL A 61 -10.12 -8.39 -24.30
C VAL A 61 -9.46 -9.73 -24.61
N ALA A 62 -9.30 -10.58 -23.60
CA ALA A 62 -9.25 -12.02 -23.78
C ALA A 62 -10.67 -12.56 -23.55
N GLU A 63 -11.15 -13.36 -24.51
CA GLU A 63 -12.50 -13.94 -24.54
C GLU A 63 -12.88 -14.55 -23.19
N GLY A 64 -13.92 -14.00 -22.55
CA GLY A 64 -14.50 -14.54 -21.32
C GLY A 64 -14.66 -13.57 -20.15
N GLU A 65 -14.41 -12.27 -20.32
CA GLU A 65 -14.66 -11.26 -19.26
C GLU A 65 -16.16 -11.13 -18.95
N LYS A 66 -16.64 -12.02 -18.07
CA LYS A 66 -17.85 -11.78 -17.31
C LYS A 66 -17.73 -10.41 -16.64
N GLN A 67 -18.77 -9.60 -16.81
CA GLN A 67 -19.04 -8.43 -16.00
C GLN A 67 -18.84 -8.83 -14.53
N TYR A 68 -17.70 -8.47 -13.93
CA TYR A 68 -17.52 -8.63 -12.49
C TYR A 68 -18.58 -7.70 -11.89
N GLY A 69 -19.54 -8.30 -11.19
CA GLY A 69 -20.65 -7.58 -10.58
C GLY A 69 -20.15 -6.56 -9.57
N LYS A 70 -21.07 -5.83 -8.95
CA LYS A 70 -20.81 -4.84 -7.90
C LYS A 70 -20.20 -5.49 -6.64
N LEU A 71 -19.00 -6.02 -6.68
CA LEU A 71 -18.33 -6.67 -5.56
C LEU A 71 -17.40 -5.66 -4.90
N ARG A 72 -17.83 -5.10 -3.76
CA ARG A 72 -16.95 -4.28 -2.93
C ARG A 72 -15.96 -5.19 -2.19
N ILE A 73 -14.67 -4.90 -2.26
CA ILE A 73 -13.64 -5.64 -1.54
C ILE A 73 -13.11 -4.77 -0.39
N LEU A 74 -13.12 -5.29 0.83
CA LEU A 74 -12.53 -4.65 2.01
C LEU A 74 -11.32 -5.44 2.49
N LEU A 75 -10.19 -4.76 2.66
CA LEU A 75 -8.96 -5.35 3.19
C LEU A 75 -8.90 -5.09 4.70
N GLY A 76 -9.11 -6.14 5.50
CA GLY A 76 -9.03 -6.08 6.95
C GLY A 76 -7.66 -6.56 7.43
N ARG A 77 -6.77 -5.63 7.81
CA ARG A 77 -5.49 -6.02 8.43
C ARG A 77 -5.72 -6.40 9.87
N MET A 78 -5.39 -7.64 10.22
CA MET A 78 -5.48 -8.16 11.58
C MET A 78 -4.29 -7.68 12.40
N ASN A 79 -4.53 -7.33 13.66
CA ASN A 79 -3.47 -6.93 14.58
C ASN A 79 -2.51 -8.12 14.81
N PRO A 80 -1.19 -7.97 14.58
CA PRO A 80 -0.20 -9.06 14.76
C PRO A 80 -0.18 -9.67 16.16
N ASP A 81 -0.61 -8.93 17.19
CA ASP A 81 -0.77 -9.45 18.55
C ASP A 81 -1.77 -10.64 18.61
N LEU A 82 -2.69 -10.74 17.64
CA LEU A 82 -3.64 -11.85 17.56
C LEU A 82 -2.95 -13.17 17.22
N ALA A 83 -1.93 -13.14 16.37
CA ALA A 83 -1.17 -14.34 16.01
C ALA A 83 -0.35 -14.85 17.22
N MET A 84 0.19 -13.92 18.01
CA MET A 84 1.01 -14.27 19.19
C MET A 84 0.18 -14.75 20.39
N GLY A 85 -1.12 -14.43 20.45
CA GLY A 85 -2.02 -14.87 21.52
C GLY A 85 -2.49 -16.32 21.43
N ALA A 86 -2.26 -17.01 20.30
CA ALA A 86 -2.67 -18.41 20.10
C ALA A 86 -1.82 -19.42 20.92
N ALA A 87 -0.69 -18.99 21.50
CA ALA A 87 0.23 -19.82 22.28
C ALA A 87 -0.04 -19.83 23.80
N GLY A 88 -1.26 -19.49 24.24
CA GLY A 88 -1.72 -19.72 25.63
C GLY A 88 -1.68 -18.51 26.56
N GLU A 89 -1.10 -17.39 26.15
CA GLU A 89 -1.19 -16.10 26.85
C GLU A 89 -1.57 -15.01 25.85
N THR A 90 -2.83 -14.54 25.91
CA THR A 90 -3.29 -13.43 25.06
C THR A 90 -2.51 -12.15 25.38
N LEU A 91 -1.59 -11.77 24.48
CA LEU A 91 -0.90 -10.47 24.55
C LEU A 91 -1.85 -9.29 24.29
N LEU A 92 -2.96 -9.51 23.57
CA LEU A 92 -4.07 -8.57 23.55
C LEU A 92 -4.71 -8.51 24.93
N LYS A 93 -4.54 -7.38 25.60
CA LYS A 93 -5.31 -7.05 26.80
C LYS A 93 -6.80 -7.13 26.46
N LYS A 94 -7.59 -7.85 27.27
CA LYS A 94 -9.07 -7.86 27.18
C LYS A 94 -9.65 -6.52 27.66
N THR A 95 -9.32 -5.43 26.98
CA THR A 95 -9.82 -4.08 27.23
C THR A 95 -10.59 -3.59 26.02
N GLU A 96 -11.55 -2.67 26.18
CA GLU A 96 -12.29 -2.07 25.05
C GLU A 96 -11.39 -1.41 23.99
N ALA A 97 -10.14 -1.08 24.34
CA ALA A 97 -9.12 -0.52 23.44
C ALA A 97 -8.28 -1.57 22.67
N ALA A 98 -8.59 -2.87 22.78
CA ALA A 98 -7.85 -3.91 22.07
C ALA A 98 -8.34 -3.98 20.60
N ASN A 99 -7.62 -3.30 19.72
CA ASN A 99 -7.96 -3.25 18.30
C ASN A 99 -7.57 -4.56 17.60
N LEU A 100 -8.58 -5.28 17.14
CA LEU A 100 -8.41 -6.51 16.35
C LEU A 100 -7.93 -6.22 14.92
N PHE A 101 -8.18 -5.00 14.43
CA PHE A 101 -7.87 -4.60 13.07
C PHE A 101 -7.15 -3.26 13.03
N MET A 102 -6.22 -3.13 12.08
CA MET A 102 -5.61 -1.87 11.68
C MET A 102 -6.12 -1.53 10.28
N VAL A 103 -6.37 -0.25 9.98
CA VAL A 103 -6.77 0.16 8.63
C VAL A 103 -5.79 1.22 8.14
N PHE A 104 -4.88 0.79 7.28
CA PHE A 104 -3.98 1.71 6.58
C PHE A 104 -4.64 2.16 5.29
N GLY A 105 -4.67 3.48 5.09
CA GLY A 105 -5.12 4.13 3.87
C GLY A 105 -3.99 4.24 2.85
N GLU A 106 -4.24 5.08 1.87
CA GLU A 106 -3.40 5.21 0.68
C GLU A 106 -2.36 6.31 0.87
N PRO A 107 -1.22 6.23 0.18
CA PRO A 107 -0.31 7.38 0.09
C PRO A 107 -1.08 8.60 -0.42
N ASP A 108 -0.94 9.74 0.26
CA ASP A 108 -1.39 11.04 -0.26
C ASP A 108 -0.21 11.73 -0.93
N ILE A 109 -0.35 12.05 -2.22
CA ILE A 109 0.69 12.71 -2.99
C ILE A 109 0.12 13.90 -3.77
N GLU A 110 1.01 14.85 -4.02
CA GLU A 110 0.81 15.90 -5.00
C GLU A 110 1.73 15.66 -6.19
N VAL A 111 1.18 15.77 -7.40
CA VAL A 111 1.95 15.69 -8.63
C VAL A 111 1.91 17.03 -9.35
N THR A 112 3.10 17.59 -9.60
CA THR A 112 3.26 18.89 -10.24
C THR A 112 4.12 18.77 -11.50
N ARG A 113 3.98 19.75 -12.41
CA ARG A 113 4.88 19.92 -13.55
C ARG A 113 5.81 21.08 -13.29
N THR A 114 7.11 20.88 -13.51
CA THR A 114 8.11 21.94 -13.43
C THR A 114 8.01 22.84 -14.67
N LYS A 115 8.73 23.97 -14.65
CA LYS A 115 8.81 24.90 -15.79
C LYS A 115 9.33 24.24 -17.08
N ASP A 116 10.08 23.14 -16.95
CA ASP A 116 10.66 22.40 -18.07
C ASP A 116 9.78 21.21 -18.51
N GLU A 117 8.49 21.22 -18.16
CA GLU A 117 7.53 20.13 -18.45
C GLU A 117 7.90 18.76 -17.86
N ARG A 118 8.74 18.75 -16.82
CA ARG A 118 9.10 17.54 -16.09
C ARG A 118 8.14 17.30 -14.93
N VAL A 119 7.90 16.05 -14.59
CA VAL A 119 7.03 15.65 -13.47
C VAL A 119 7.81 15.70 -12.17
N GLN A 120 7.18 16.16 -11.11
CA GLN A 120 7.69 16.11 -9.74
C GLN A 120 6.58 15.65 -8.79
N VAL A 121 6.93 14.76 -7.86
CA VAL A 121 5.98 14.15 -6.92
C VAL A 121 6.36 14.53 -5.50
N THR A 122 5.40 15.02 -4.72
CA THR A 122 5.57 15.32 -3.30
C THR A 122 4.65 14.43 -2.48
N ILE A 123 5.21 13.64 -1.57
CA ILE A 123 4.42 12.89 -0.59
C ILE A 123 3.95 13.82 0.52
N ARG A 124 2.64 13.83 0.78
CA ARG A 124 2.02 14.64 1.84
C ARG A 124 1.83 13.86 3.12
N GLY A 125 1.66 12.54 3.00
CA GLY A 125 1.46 11.66 4.14
C GLY A 125 0.95 10.29 3.73
N LEU A 126 0.52 9.55 4.73
CA LEU A 126 -0.19 8.28 4.59
C LEU A 126 -1.49 8.43 5.37
N ASP A 127 -2.63 8.31 4.71
CA ASP A 127 -3.89 8.30 5.45
C ASP A 127 -3.98 7.00 6.27
N VAL A 128 -4.30 7.10 7.55
CA VAL A 128 -4.52 5.95 8.44
C VAL A 128 -5.92 6.08 9.00
N TYR A 129 -6.78 5.10 8.72
CA TYR A 129 -8.12 5.08 9.30
C TYR A 129 -8.05 4.47 10.69
N ASP A 130 -8.46 5.22 11.70
CA ASP A 130 -8.60 4.73 13.06
C ASP A 130 -10.00 4.11 13.22
N PRO A 131 -10.13 2.78 13.33
CA PRO A 131 -11.43 2.13 13.44
C PRO A 131 -12.10 2.36 14.80
N THR A 132 -11.39 2.86 15.82
CA THR A 132 -11.99 3.17 17.13
C THR A 132 -12.68 4.53 17.14
N THR A 133 -12.13 5.51 16.43
CA THR A 133 -12.73 6.85 16.33
C THR A 133 -13.58 7.00 15.07
N GLY A 134 -13.39 6.12 14.07
CA GLY A 134 -14.04 6.22 12.77
C GLY A 134 -13.47 7.36 11.90
N GLU A 135 -12.31 7.89 12.27
CA GLU A 135 -11.70 9.04 11.60
C GLU A 135 -10.52 8.61 10.73
N VAL A 136 -10.41 9.23 9.54
CA VAL A 136 -9.19 9.18 8.74
C VAL A 136 -8.22 10.19 9.34
N ARG A 137 -7.14 9.70 9.95
CA ARG A 137 -6.02 10.55 10.35
C ARG A 137 -5.07 10.63 9.17
N SER A 138 -4.95 11.80 8.55
CA SER A 138 -3.82 12.06 7.65
C SER A 138 -2.57 12.16 8.50
N SER A 139 -1.78 11.08 8.52
CA SER A 139 -0.49 11.10 9.22
C SER A 139 0.47 12.01 8.47
N ALA A 140 1.18 12.84 9.23
CA ALA A 140 2.32 13.59 8.73
C ALA A 140 3.38 12.63 8.16
N THR A 141 4.27 13.13 7.30
CA THR A 141 5.35 12.36 6.68
C THR A 141 6.30 11.67 7.66
N ASP A 142 6.24 12.03 8.94
CA ASP A 142 7.04 11.46 10.03
C ASP A 142 6.75 9.97 10.29
N ASP A 143 5.52 9.51 10.02
CA ASP A 143 5.11 8.11 10.18
C ASP A 143 5.54 7.21 9.01
N ILE A 144 6.12 7.81 7.97
CA ILE A 144 6.66 7.12 6.82
C ILE A 144 8.14 6.84 7.06
N ALA A 145 8.54 5.56 7.00
CA ALA A 145 9.94 5.19 7.09
C ALA A 145 10.66 5.50 5.77
N CYS A 146 10.08 5.04 4.66
CA CYS A 146 10.55 5.33 3.32
C CYS A 146 9.42 5.31 2.30
N TRP A 147 9.67 5.96 1.17
CA TRP A 147 8.79 5.91 0.01
C TRP A 147 9.61 5.74 -1.27
N PHE A 148 9.01 5.02 -2.21
CA PHE A 148 9.60 4.66 -3.48
C PHE A 148 8.69 5.15 -4.61
N LEU A 149 9.32 5.58 -5.69
CA LEU A 149 8.64 6.05 -6.88
C LEU A 149 9.08 5.22 -8.08
N ASP A 150 8.10 4.62 -8.73
CA ASP A 150 8.20 4.12 -10.09
C ASP A 150 7.76 5.23 -11.04
N THR A 151 8.72 5.83 -11.75
CA THR A 151 8.48 6.95 -12.68
C THR A 151 7.94 6.54 -14.04
N ASP A 152 7.81 5.26 -14.36
CA ASP A 152 7.27 4.72 -15.63
C ASP A 152 6.66 3.35 -15.38
N TYR A 153 5.58 3.35 -14.61
CA TYR A 153 4.92 2.12 -14.15
C TYR A 153 4.19 1.46 -15.31
N ASN A 154 4.48 0.17 -15.54
CA ASN A 154 3.93 -0.57 -16.68
C ASN A 154 2.55 -1.20 -16.41
N GLY A 155 2.07 -1.15 -15.16
CA GLY A 155 0.82 -1.79 -14.75
C GLY A 155 0.97 -3.19 -14.15
N GLU A 156 2.17 -3.76 -14.16
CA GLU A 156 2.42 -5.14 -13.73
C GLU A 156 3.42 -5.20 -12.57
N SER A 157 4.59 -4.58 -12.74
CA SER A 157 5.72 -4.71 -11.84
C SER A 157 6.17 -3.35 -11.37
N PHE A 158 6.35 -3.22 -10.06
CA PHE A 158 6.86 -1.99 -9.46
C PHE A 158 8.39 -1.99 -9.50
N PHE A 159 8.97 -1.02 -10.20
CA PHE A 159 10.42 -0.82 -10.22
C PHE A 159 10.77 0.41 -9.39
N VAL A 160 11.59 0.21 -8.35
CA VAL A 160 12.13 1.32 -7.55
C VAL A 160 13.10 2.11 -8.44
N ARG A 161 12.63 3.24 -8.98
CA ARG A 161 13.45 4.16 -9.79
C ARG A 161 13.98 5.30 -8.94
N HIS A 162 13.16 5.82 -8.02
CA HIS A 162 13.62 6.70 -6.94
C HIS A 162 13.27 6.11 -5.57
N ALA A 163 14.09 6.45 -4.58
CA ALA A 163 13.94 6.05 -3.18
C ALA A 163 14.23 7.23 -2.26
N TYR A 164 13.39 7.38 -1.24
CA TYR A 164 13.45 8.50 -0.32
C TYR A 164 13.04 8.06 1.10
N PHE A 165 13.51 8.81 2.09
CA PHE A 165 13.23 8.63 3.51
C PHE A 165 12.63 9.90 4.08
N THR A 166 11.72 9.75 5.03
CA THR A 166 10.99 10.88 5.66
C THR A 166 10.96 10.78 7.18
N GLY A 167 11.37 9.63 7.73
CA GLY A 167 11.17 9.32 9.14
C GLY A 167 11.99 10.16 10.12
N ALA A 168 11.40 10.38 11.29
CA ALA A 168 12.07 10.95 12.46
C ALA A 168 13.07 9.95 13.09
N GLY A 169 14.31 10.39 13.27
CA GLY A 169 15.41 9.61 13.84
C GLY A 169 16.68 9.68 12.98
N ASP A 170 17.69 8.87 13.31
CA ASP A 170 18.92 8.75 12.53
C ASP A 170 19.02 7.41 11.76
N PRO A 171 18.14 7.15 10.75
CA PRO A 171 18.25 5.95 9.90
C PRO A 171 19.60 5.82 9.20
N TYR A 172 20.32 6.94 8.98
CA TYR A 172 21.69 6.96 8.47
C TYR A 172 22.60 6.07 9.32
N ASP A 173 22.56 6.25 10.64
CA ASP A 173 23.43 5.54 11.58
C ASP A 173 23.11 4.04 11.63
N LYS A 174 21.82 3.68 11.58
CA LYS A 174 21.39 2.28 11.53
C LYS A 174 21.79 1.62 10.20
N LEU A 175 21.57 2.30 9.07
CA LEU A 175 21.89 1.76 7.76
C LEU A 175 23.41 1.66 7.55
N LYS A 176 24.18 2.68 7.95
CA LYS A 176 25.65 2.66 7.93
C LYS A 176 26.21 1.48 8.72
N ARG A 177 25.66 1.22 9.92
CA ARG A 177 26.02 0.05 10.73
C ARG A 177 25.63 -1.27 10.05
N ALA A 178 24.47 -1.34 9.41
CA ALA A 178 24.00 -2.54 8.73
C ALA A 178 24.82 -2.86 7.46
N LEU A 179 25.10 -1.86 6.64
CA LEU A 179 25.83 -2.00 5.38
C LEU A 179 27.35 -2.09 5.57
N ARG A 180 27.87 -1.74 6.76
CA ARG A 180 29.31 -1.73 7.09
C ARG A 180 30.17 -1.00 6.04
N ALA A 181 29.59 0.01 5.39
CA ALA A 181 30.21 0.76 4.31
C ALA A 181 30.22 2.25 4.65
N GLU A 182 31.20 2.98 4.10
CA GLU A 182 31.18 4.43 4.10
C GLU A 182 30.11 4.89 3.11
N ILE A 183 28.98 5.36 3.64
CA ILE A 183 27.93 6.00 2.86
C ILE A 183 28.32 7.47 2.71
N ASP A 184 28.30 7.99 1.48
CA ASP A 184 28.48 9.42 1.21
C ASP A 184 27.33 10.20 1.85
N GLU A 185 27.67 11.05 2.82
CA GLU A 185 26.73 11.84 3.61
C GLU A 185 25.96 12.86 2.75
N ALA A 186 26.60 13.42 1.72
CA ALA A 186 25.94 14.32 0.79
C ALA A 186 24.92 13.55 -0.06
N ALA A 187 25.29 12.37 -0.58
CA ALA A 187 24.37 11.52 -1.31
C ALA A 187 23.18 11.09 -0.44
N TRP A 188 23.43 10.74 0.82
CA TRP A 188 22.41 10.35 1.79
C TRP A 188 21.43 11.49 2.12
N SER A 189 21.95 12.71 2.32
CA SER A 189 21.11 13.89 2.56
C SER A 189 20.09 14.14 1.45
N THR A 190 20.43 13.77 0.20
CA THR A 190 19.51 13.91 -0.94
C THR A 190 18.38 12.89 -0.95
N LEU A 191 18.46 11.83 -0.14
CA LEU A 191 17.40 10.83 0.01
C LEU A 191 16.39 11.24 1.09
N TYR A 192 16.73 12.19 1.98
CA TYR A 192 15.83 12.70 3.02
C TYR A 192 14.94 13.81 2.49
N GLN A 193 14.01 13.44 1.62
CA GLN A 193 13.12 14.38 0.95
C GLN A 193 11.72 13.80 0.83
N THR A 194 10.74 14.66 1.07
CA THR A 194 9.32 14.38 0.76
C THR A 194 8.98 14.67 -0.70
N THR A 195 9.88 15.33 -1.42
CA THR A 195 9.68 15.70 -2.82
C THR A 195 10.71 15.02 -3.70
N SER A 196 10.26 14.42 -4.79
CA SER A 196 11.12 13.74 -5.73
C SER A 196 12.01 14.71 -6.50
N ARG A 197 13.10 14.19 -7.04
CA ARG A 197 13.78 14.84 -8.17
C ARG A 197 12.82 14.86 -9.36
N SER A 198 12.92 15.89 -10.20
CA SER A 198 12.10 15.96 -11.40
C SER A 198 12.53 14.90 -12.43
N PHE A 199 11.56 14.35 -13.15
CA PHE A 199 11.77 13.29 -14.14
C PHE A 199 10.90 13.52 -15.38
N ASP A 200 11.26 12.87 -16.48
CA ASP A 200 10.52 13.03 -17.73
C ASP A 200 9.15 12.35 -17.63
N PRO A 201 8.09 12.91 -18.25
CA PRO A 201 6.78 12.27 -18.23
C PRO A 201 6.83 10.80 -18.71
N PRO A 202 6.20 9.86 -17.98
CA PRO A 202 6.23 8.45 -18.32
C PRO A 202 5.63 8.17 -19.70
N LYS A 203 6.21 7.22 -20.43
CA LYS A 203 5.61 6.76 -21.70
C LYS A 203 4.31 6.01 -21.46
N SER A 204 4.20 5.34 -20.32
CA SER A 204 2.96 4.66 -19.92
C SER A 204 1.84 5.62 -19.51
N GLY A 205 2.17 6.91 -19.27
CA GLY A 205 1.26 7.89 -18.67
C GLY A 205 0.93 7.59 -17.20
N LYS A 206 1.69 6.70 -16.55
CA LYS A 206 1.44 6.25 -15.18
C LYS A 206 2.72 6.23 -14.35
N ILE A 207 2.55 6.57 -13.08
CA ILE A 207 3.54 6.36 -12.03
C ILE A 207 2.93 5.50 -10.94
N ALA A 208 3.78 4.87 -10.13
CA ALA A 208 3.34 4.22 -8.91
C ALA A 208 4.16 4.74 -7.74
N VAL A 209 3.50 4.99 -6.61
CA VAL A 209 4.14 5.36 -5.35
C VAL A 209 3.91 4.26 -4.36
N LYS A 210 4.99 3.73 -3.79
CA LYS A 210 4.97 2.76 -2.70
C LYS A 210 5.49 3.43 -1.43
N VAL A 211 4.83 3.21 -0.32
CA VAL A 211 5.18 3.74 1.01
C VAL A 211 5.37 2.57 1.96
N ILE A 212 6.39 2.67 2.80
CA ILE A 212 6.63 1.75 3.91
C ILE A 212 6.63 2.55 5.21
N ASN A 213 5.83 2.12 6.18
CA ASN A 213 5.77 2.74 7.51
C ASN A 213 6.85 2.15 8.45
N HIS A 214 6.96 2.68 9.67
CA HIS A 214 7.92 2.16 10.67
C HIS A 214 7.60 0.76 11.21
N TYR A 215 6.38 0.27 10.98
CA TYR A 215 5.94 -1.07 11.36
C TYR A 215 6.27 -2.13 10.29
N GLY A 216 6.76 -1.71 9.12
CA GLY A 216 7.10 -2.59 8.00
C GLY A 216 5.92 -2.88 7.06
N ASP A 217 4.77 -2.22 7.23
CA ASP A 217 3.66 -2.34 6.28
C ASP A 217 3.97 -1.59 5.00
N GLU A 218 3.63 -2.20 3.86
CA GLU A 218 3.75 -1.59 2.55
C GLU A 218 2.38 -1.28 1.95
N VAL A 219 2.24 -0.10 1.37
CA VAL A 219 1.07 0.29 0.56
C VAL A 219 1.55 0.93 -0.73
N MET A 220 0.91 0.59 -1.85
CA MET A 220 1.18 1.21 -3.15
C MET A 220 -0.09 1.78 -3.77
N LYS A 221 0.06 2.88 -4.50
CA LYS A 221 -1.01 3.48 -5.32
C LYS A 221 -0.46 3.94 -6.66
N VAL A 222 -1.28 3.76 -7.70
CA VAL A 222 -0.95 4.15 -9.07
C VAL A 222 -1.63 5.48 -9.40
N TYR A 223 -0.91 6.35 -10.12
CA TYR A 223 -1.38 7.67 -10.52
C TYR A 223 -1.21 7.87 -12.03
N ALA A 224 -2.16 8.55 -12.65
CA ALA A 224 -2.04 9.02 -14.03
C ALA A 224 -1.40 10.42 -14.06
N VAL A 225 -0.57 10.69 -15.07
CA VAL A 225 0.23 11.94 -15.20
C VAL A 225 0.32 12.46 -16.63
#